data_AF-A0A958GSM6-F1
#
_entry.id   AF-A0A958GSM6-F1
#
_cell.length_a   1.000
_cell.length_b   1.000
_cell.length_c   1.000
_cell.angle_alpha   90.00
_cell.angle_beta   90.00
_cell.angle_gamma   90.00
#
_symmetry.space_group_name_H-M   'P 1'
#
loop_
_entity.id
_entity.type
_entity.pdbx_description
1 polymer ?
#
loop_
_entity_poly.entity_id
_entity_poly.type
_entity_poly.pdbx_seq_one_letter_code
_entity_poly.pdbx_strand_id
1 'polypeptide(L)'
;MNKDEARKILRSELEKYRGRSYDSFRTLIAELDAYEVQSPSGTSYQVEIQAFWDGKPNSNIRVIGGIDDGGVSAFRPLTESFIVTPDGDVVDD
;
A
#
# COMPACT_ATOMS: atom_id res chain seq x y z
N MET A 1 -17.54 -6.15 1.76
CA MET A 1 -16.36 -5.64 2.48
C MET A 1 -16.72 -4.70 3.63
N ASN A 2 -16.18 -4.93 4.82
CA ASN A 2 -16.22 -3.95 5.92
C ASN A 2 -15.09 -2.92 5.73
N LYS A 3 -15.45 -1.67 5.41
CA LYS A 3 -14.45 -0.63 5.09
C LYS A 3 -13.60 -0.19 6.28
N ASP A 4 -14.14 -0.22 7.49
CA ASP A 4 -13.40 0.24 8.68
C ASP A 4 -12.36 -0.79 9.11
N GLU A 5 -12.71 -2.08 9.04
CA GLU A 5 -11.76 -3.18 9.24
C GLU A 5 -10.70 -3.17 8.15
N ALA A 6 -11.10 -3.12 6.88
CA ALA A 6 -10.20 -3.09 5.74
C ALA A 6 -9.21 -1.91 5.82
N ARG A 7 -9.68 -0.71 6.16
CA ARG A 7 -8.80 0.47 6.34
C ARG A 7 -7.81 0.28 7.47
N LYS A 8 -8.22 -0.29 8.61
CA LYS A 8 -7.30 -0.57 9.74
C LYS A 8 -6.22 -1.56 9.33
N ILE A 9 -6.59 -2.62 8.62
CA ILE A 9 -5.66 -3.60 8.07
C ILE A 9 -4.70 -2.91 7.09
N LEU A 10 -5.22 -2.21 6.08
CA LEU A 10 -4.40 -1.56 5.07
C LEU A 10 -3.40 -0.57 5.66
N ARG A 11 -3.80 0.24 6.65
CA ARG A 11 -2.89 1.14 7.35
C ARG A 11 -1.81 0.38 8.11
N SER A 12 -2.17 -0.69 8.81
CA SER A 12 -1.20 -1.53 9.49
C SER A 12 -0.22 -2.19 8.52
N GLU A 13 -0.68 -2.57 7.33
CA GLU A 13 0.19 -3.14 6.29
C GLU A 13 1.12 -2.08 5.70
N LEU A 14 0.61 -0.88 5.36
CA LEU A 14 1.44 0.23 4.87
C LEU A 14 2.48 0.71 5.89
N GLU A 15 2.18 0.64 7.19
CA GLU A 15 3.13 0.99 8.24
C GLU A 15 4.41 0.13 8.19
N LYS A 16 4.29 -1.14 7.77
CA LYS A 16 5.45 -2.05 7.58
C LYS A 16 6.40 -1.57 6.48
N TYR A 17 5.94 -0.67 5.62
CA TYR A 17 6.71 -0.10 4.53
C TYR A 17 7.36 1.22 4.93
N ARG A 18 6.75 2.03 5.80
CA ARG A 18 7.25 3.37 6.17
C ARG A 18 8.68 3.42 6.74
N GLY A 19 9.17 2.32 7.30
CA GLY A 19 10.55 2.21 7.81
C GLY A 19 11.59 1.70 6.81
N ARG A 20 11.21 1.41 5.55
CA ARG A 20 12.13 0.87 4.55
C ARG A 20 12.94 1.98 3.87
N SER A 21 14.08 1.60 3.28
CA SER A 21 14.94 2.55 2.56
C SER A 21 14.32 3.01 1.25
N TYR A 22 14.70 4.19 0.78
CA TYR A 22 14.31 4.70 -0.54
C TYR A 22 14.58 3.69 -1.67
N ASP A 23 15.72 2.99 -1.62
CA ASP A 23 16.10 1.96 -2.60
C ASP A 23 15.16 0.77 -2.63
N SER A 24 14.61 0.36 -1.48
CA SER A 24 13.62 -0.71 -1.43
C SER A 24 12.34 -0.33 -2.18
N PHE A 25 11.95 0.94 -2.14
CA PHE A 25 10.79 1.41 -2.90
C PHE A 25 11.07 1.48 -4.39
N ARG A 26 12.33 1.75 -4.80
CA ARG A 26 12.72 1.66 -6.21
C ARG A 26 12.54 0.24 -6.77
N THR A 27 12.79 -0.79 -5.95
CA THR A 27 12.46 -2.18 -6.32
C THR A 27 10.95 -2.39 -6.43
N LEU A 28 10.18 -1.84 -5.49
CA LEU A 28 8.71 -1.95 -5.48
C LEU A 28 8.01 -1.22 -6.66
N ILE A 29 8.72 -0.33 -7.37
CA ILE A 29 8.24 0.26 -8.62
C ILE A 29 8.19 -0.79 -9.75
N ALA A 30 9.12 -1.75 -9.72
CA ALA A 30 9.21 -2.80 -10.74
C ALA A 30 8.32 -4.01 -10.43
N GLU A 31 8.12 -4.30 -9.15
CA GLU A 31 7.40 -5.49 -8.67
C GLU A 31 6.50 -5.09 -7.51
N LEU A 32 5.19 -5.33 -7.64
CA LEU A 32 4.23 -5.08 -6.58
C LEU A 32 4.23 -6.24 -5.58
N ASP A 33 3.96 -5.94 -4.31
CA ASP A 33 3.76 -6.95 -3.27
C ASP A 33 2.26 -7.28 -3.18
N ALA A 34 1.88 -8.52 -3.50
CA ALA A 34 0.49 -8.99 -3.41
C ALA A 34 0.36 -10.22 -2.50
N TYR A 35 -0.58 -10.20 -1.56
CA TYR A 35 -0.80 -11.28 -0.60
C TYR A 35 -2.18 -11.18 0.06
N GLU A 36 -2.62 -12.27 0.68
CA GLU A 36 -3.86 -12.30 1.47
C GLU A 36 -3.60 -12.08 2.96
N VAL A 37 -4.53 -11.38 3.63
CA VAL A 37 -4.55 -11.18 5.08
C VAL A 37 -5.86 -11.69 5.66
N GLN A 38 -5.76 -12.58 6.66
CA GLN A 38 -6.92 -13.04 7.42
C GLN A 38 -7.27 -12.03 8.52
N SER A 39 -8.53 -11.58 8.54
CA SER A 39 -9.02 -10.66 9.55
C SER A 39 -9.64 -11.38 10.76
N PRO A 40 -9.73 -10.72 11.93
CA PRO A 40 -10.44 -11.27 13.10
C PRO A 40 -11.92 -11.58 12.84
N SER A 41 -12.54 -10.92 11.86
CA SER A 41 -13.92 -11.21 11.45
C SER A 41 -14.06 -12.51 10.65
N GLY A 42 -12.95 -13.15 10.27
CA GLY A 42 -12.91 -14.34 9.41
C GLY A 42 -12.97 -14.03 7.91
N THR A 43 -12.94 -12.76 7.53
CA THR A 43 -12.86 -12.34 6.12
C THR A 43 -11.40 -12.41 5.65
N SER A 44 -11.13 -13.07 4.52
CA SER A 44 -9.85 -12.96 3.81
C SER A 44 -9.86 -11.70 2.96
N TYR A 45 -8.82 -10.88 3.08
CA TYR A 45 -8.64 -9.68 2.28
C TYR A 45 -7.43 -9.85 1.35
N GLN A 46 -7.59 -9.49 0.09
CA GLN A 46 -6.46 -9.32 -0.83
C GLN A 46 -5.83 -7.96 -0.57
N VAL A 47 -4.52 -7.92 -0.39
CA VAL A 47 -3.72 -6.69 -0.22
C VAL A 47 -2.69 -6.60 -1.33
N GLU A 48 -2.61 -5.43 -1.96
CA GLU A 48 -1.58 -5.11 -2.96
C GLU A 48 -0.87 -3.82 -2.56
N ILE A 49 0.46 -3.84 -2.51
CA ILE A 49 1.29 -2.67 -2.24
C ILE A 49 2.19 -2.41 -3.45
N GLN A 50 2.11 -1.21 -4.00
CA GLN A 50 2.87 -0.82 -5.19
C GLN A 50 3.51 0.55 -4.98
N ALA A 51 4.65 0.79 -5.62
CA ALA A 51 5.27 2.10 -5.67
C ALA A 51 5.29 2.68 -7.09
N PHE A 52 5.31 4.00 -7.18
CA PHE A 52 5.55 4.72 -8.44
C PHE A 52 6.19 6.07 -8.18
N TRP A 53 6.85 6.60 -9.21
CA TRP A 53 7.37 7.97 -9.18
C TRP A 53 6.21 8.95 -9.04
N ASP A 54 6.24 9.76 -7.99
CA ASP A 54 5.32 10.86 -7.77
C ASP A 54 5.80 12.07 -8.60
N GLY A 55 5.52 12.02 -9.90
CA GLY A 55 5.96 12.99 -10.88
C GLY A 55 7.00 12.46 -11.86
N LYS A 56 8.29 12.71 -11.60
CA LYS A 56 9.39 12.41 -12.55
C LYS A 56 10.24 11.22 -12.07
N PRO A 57 10.93 10.50 -12.97
CA PRO A 57 11.88 9.48 -12.55
C PRO A 57 12.92 10.01 -11.56
N ASN A 58 13.22 9.24 -10.51
CA ASN A 58 14.14 9.60 -9.42
C ASN A 58 13.71 10.78 -8.54
N SER A 59 12.44 11.20 -8.58
CA SER A 59 11.85 12.12 -7.58
C SER A 59 11.19 11.35 -6.44
N ASN A 60 10.38 12.03 -5.63
CA ASN A 60 9.53 11.40 -4.62
C ASN A 60 8.86 10.11 -5.15
N ILE A 61 8.72 9.13 -4.26
CA ILE A 61 8.03 7.87 -4.55
C ILE A 61 6.72 7.88 -3.77
N ARG A 62 5.62 7.61 -4.46
CA ARG A 62 4.34 7.33 -3.81
C ARG A 62 4.20 5.83 -3.64
N VAL A 63 3.95 5.41 -2.41
CA VAL A 63 3.60 4.02 -2.07
C VAL A 63 2.09 3.98 -1.87
N ILE A 64 1.40 3.21 -2.70
CA ILE A 64 -0.04 2.99 -2.59
C ILE A 64 -0.30 1.57 -2.12
N GLY A 65 -1.27 1.43 -1.22
CA GLY A 65 -1.84 0.14 -0.87
C GLY A 65 -3.29 0.06 -1.35
N GLY A 66 -3.69 -1.10 -1.85
CA GLY A 66 -5.07 -1.47 -2.14
C GLY A 66 -5.49 -2.65 -1.27
N ILE A 67 -6.75 -2.65 -0.83
CA ILE A 67 -7.37 -3.78 -0.13
C ILE A 67 -8.79 -4.05 -0.62
N ASP A 68 -9.11 -5.33 -0.84
CA ASP A 68 -10.44 -5.80 -1.23
C ASP A 68 -10.76 -7.18 -0.64
N ASP A 69 -12.01 -7.65 -0.79
CA ASP A 69 -12.47 -8.94 -0.29
C ASP A 69 -12.83 -9.94 -1.41
N GLY A 70 -12.29 -9.75 -2.61
CA GLY A 70 -12.54 -10.58 -3.80
C GLY A 70 -13.95 -10.44 -4.40
N GLY A 71 -14.82 -9.64 -3.79
CA GLY A 71 -16.18 -9.36 -4.26
C GLY A 71 -16.24 -8.16 -5.21
N VAL A 72 -17.31 -7.36 -5.11
CA VAL A 72 -17.47 -6.12 -5.90
C VAL A 72 -16.33 -5.11 -5.62
N SER A 73 -15.75 -5.19 -4.42
CA SER A 73 -14.60 -4.36 -4.01
C SER A 73 -13.37 -4.59 -4.89
N ALA A 74 -13.18 -5.77 -5.49
CA ALA A 74 -12.06 -6.05 -6.38
C ALA A 74 -12.02 -5.14 -7.63
N PHE A 75 -13.17 -4.58 -8.05
CA PHE A 75 -13.22 -3.60 -9.14
C PHE A 75 -12.82 -2.18 -8.71
N ARG A 76 -12.91 -1.88 -7.41
CA ARG A 76 -12.54 -0.60 -6.80
C ARG A 76 -12.06 -0.82 -5.35
N PRO A 77 -10.81 -1.28 -5.17
CA PRO A 77 -10.26 -1.53 -3.85
C PRO A 77 -10.28 -0.27 -2.98
N LEU A 78 -10.31 -0.44 -1.67
CA LEU A 78 -10.04 0.68 -0.76
C LEU A 78 -8.55 0.97 -0.82
N THR A 79 -8.17 2.22 -1.01
CA THR A 79 -6.77 2.64 -1.13
C THR A 79 -6.39 3.66 -0.08
N GLU A 80 -5.13 3.61 0.34
CA GLU A 80 -4.43 4.61 1.15
C GLU A 80 -3.00 4.72 0.61
N SER A 81 -2.32 5.85 0.81
CA SER A 81 -0.95 6.05 0.33
C SER A 81 -0.13 6.95 1.24
N PHE A 82 1.18 6.94 1.03
CA PHE A 82 2.11 7.93 1.56
C PHE A 82 3.19 8.23 0.52
N ILE A 83 3.90 9.34 0.72
CA ILE A 83 5.02 9.76 -0.12
C ILE A 83 6.32 9.57 0.65
N VAL A 84 7.37 9.16 -0.07
CA VAL A 84 8.74 9.08 0.41
C VAL A 84 9.62 10.01 -0.41
N THR A 85 10.35 10.89 0.25
CA THR A 85 11.31 11.79 -0.41
C THR A 85 12.62 11.05 -0.73
N PRO A 86 13.45 11.56 -1.67
CA PRO A 86 14.78 11.00 -1.92
C PRO A 86 15.68 10.91 -0.69
N ASP A 87 15.45 11.77 0.30
CA ASP A 87 16.20 11.79 1.57
C ASP A 87 15.67 10.76 2.59
N GLY A 88 14.58 10.06 2.26
CA GLY A 88 13.97 9.01 3.08
C GLY A 88 12.86 9.49 4.02
N ASP A 89 12.47 10.76 3.95
CA ASP A 89 11.38 11.28 4.78
C ASP A 89 10.03 10.78 4.28
N VAL A 90 9.13 10.45 5.21
CA VAL A 90 7.77 10.03 4.93
C VAL A 90 6.81 11.20 5.11
N VAL A 91 5.96 11.45 4.11
CA VAL A 91 4.92 12.48 4.09
C VAL A 91 3.57 11.81 3.88
N ASP A 92 2.61 12.11 4.75
CA ASP A 92 1.22 11.66 4.58
C ASP A 92 0.51 12.46 3.48
N ASP A 93 -0.35 11.77 2.73
CA ASP A 93 -1.21 12.34 1.68
C ASP A 93 -2.63 12.65 2.20
#